data_AF-A0A1Y3TVG0-F1
#
_entry.id   AF-A0A1Y3TVG0-F1
#
_cell.length_a   1.000
_cell.length_b   1.000
_cell.length_c   1.000
_cell.angle_alpha   90.00
_cell.angle_beta   90.00
_cell.angle_gamma   90.00
#
_symmetry.space_group_name_H-M   'P 1'
#
loop_
_entity.id
_entity.type
_entity.pdbx_description
1 polymer ?
#
loop_
_entity_poly.entity_id
_entity_poly.type
_entity_poly.pdbx_seq_one_letter_code
_entity_poly.pdbx_strand_id
1 'polypeptide(L)'
;MNEYQEKYVALKKQFEQSKGDSFSVTALYDFKESLEESEAIAAKEVLVNVYDLLNYKKDAYDLLSSIGDLSDVKIKKRLGKMKEYAENWRNDFAISKPKTEEDIQKEKEMLAELGIPTFKYHPNPLNTGAFEISEEGVVCDCCGKVTHIYYEGPFYAVDDIDYLCPACIASGKASEKFDGSFQDDYSVDDGVKDAEKLDELIHRTPGYCGWQQEYWRAHCGDFCAYLGRVGAMELQALDVMDEVLDDPMWDDEQKEMIENTVNGGHLQCYLFQCLHCGKHLVWMDCD
;
A
#
# COMPACT_ATOMS: atom_id res chain seq x y z
N MET A 1 29.59 -17.95 -13.88
CA MET A 1 28.57 -17.18 -13.14
C MET A 1 29.33 -16.51 -12.01
N ASN A 2 29.07 -15.24 -11.69
CA ASN A 2 29.73 -14.60 -10.54
C ASN A 2 28.92 -14.91 -9.26
N GLU A 3 29.50 -14.64 -8.09
CA GLU A 3 28.88 -14.93 -6.79
C GLU A 3 27.52 -14.22 -6.61
N TYR A 4 27.39 -12.97 -7.07
CA TYR A 4 26.12 -12.23 -7.01
C TYR A 4 25.01 -12.93 -7.80
N GLN A 5 25.32 -13.40 -8.99
CA GLN A 5 24.37 -14.09 -9.87
C GLN A 5 23.99 -15.46 -9.31
N GLU A 6 24.93 -16.19 -8.70
CA GLU A 6 24.63 -17.46 -8.03
C GLU A 6 23.69 -17.26 -6.84
N LYS A 7 23.96 -16.24 -6.00
CA LYS A 7 23.10 -15.87 -4.88
C LYS A 7 21.71 -15.43 -5.34
N TYR A 8 21.62 -14.61 -6.40
CA TYR A 8 20.33 -14.21 -6.98
C TYR A 8 19.52 -15.41 -7.46
N VAL A 9 20.12 -16.36 -8.18
CA VAL A 9 19.41 -17.55 -8.69
C VAL A 9 18.85 -18.39 -7.54
N ALA A 10 19.61 -18.53 -6.44
CA ALA A 10 19.14 -19.24 -5.26
C ALA A 10 17.95 -18.53 -4.60
N LEU A 11 18.05 -17.20 -4.38
CA LEU A 11 16.99 -16.40 -3.76
C LEU A 11 15.73 -16.33 -4.62
N LYS A 12 15.88 -16.12 -5.94
CA LYS A 12 14.75 -16.16 -6.88
C LYS A 12 14.04 -17.50 -6.85
N LYS A 13 14.79 -18.60 -6.85
CA LYS A 13 14.21 -19.94 -6.76
C LYS A 13 13.44 -20.13 -5.45
N GLN A 14 13.99 -19.66 -4.34
CA GLN A 14 13.31 -19.72 -3.05
C GLN A 14 12.00 -18.93 -3.07
N PHE A 15 12.05 -17.69 -3.54
CA PHE A 15 10.89 -16.82 -3.69
C PHE A 15 9.79 -17.43 -4.57
N GLU A 16 10.14 -18.00 -5.73
CA GLU A 16 9.17 -18.67 -6.60
C GLU A 16 8.56 -19.93 -5.96
N GLN A 17 9.34 -20.68 -5.18
CA GLN A 17 8.87 -21.90 -4.53
C GLN A 17 7.97 -21.63 -3.33
N SER A 18 8.22 -20.55 -2.58
CA SER A 18 7.37 -20.13 -1.46
C SER A 18 6.23 -19.21 -1.88
N LYS A 19 6.11 -18.91 -3.19
CA LYS A 19 5.18 -17.90 -3.72
C LYS A 19 5.35 -16.50 -3.10
N GLY A 20 6.56 -16.17 -2.64
CA GLY A 20 6.88 -14.87 -2.08
C GLY A 20 6.47 -14.69 -0.62
N ASP A 21 6.59 -15.73 0.20
CA ASP A 21 6.43 -15.65 1.65
C ASP A 21 7.32 -14.58 2.32
N SER A 22 6.99 -14.21 3.56
CA SER A 22 7.69 -13.16 4.30
C SER A 22 9.21 -13.39 4.38
N PHE A 23 9.63 -14.65 4.55
CA PHE A 23 11.03 -15.02 4.66
C PHE A 23 11.79 -14.77 3.35
N SER A 24 11.25 -15.23 2.22
CA SER A 24 11.91 -15.07 0.92
C SER A 24 11.97 -13.61 0.48
N VAL A 25 10.93 -12.82 0.76
CA VAL A 25 10.91 -11.37 0.51
C VAL A 25 11.97 -10.68 1.36
N THR A 26 12.03 -10.98 2.66
CA THR A 26 13.05 -10.39 3.55
C THR A 26 14.47 -10.69 3.07
N ALA A 27 14.74 -11.94 2.66
CA ALA A 27 16.05 -12.33 2.14
C ALA A 27 16.42 -11.61 0.82
N LEU A 28 15.43 -11.31 -0.03
CA LEU A 28 15.63 -10.49 -1.23
C LEU A 28 15.94 -9.04 -0.88
N TYR A 29 15.30 -8.48 0.14
CA TYR A 29 15.59 -7.13 0.63
C TYR A 29 16.99 -7.01 1.21
N ASP A 30 17.42 -7.94 2.07
CA ASP A 30 18.78 -7.95 2.61
C ASP A 30 19.83 -8.06 1.48
N PHE A 31 19.51 -8.81 0.43
CA PHE A 31 20.39 -8.90 -0.73
C PHE A 31 20.37 -7.61 -1.58
N LYS A 32 19.20 -7.02 -1.83
CA LYS A 32 19.03 -5.71 -2.49
C LYS A 32 19.90 -4.66 -1.81
N GLU A 33 19.77 -4.50 -0.50
CA GLU A 33 20.54 -3.53 0.31
C GLU A 33 22.05 -3.77 0.13
N SER A 34 22.53 -5.02 0.20
CA SER A 34 23.95 -5.32 -0.02
C SER A 34 24.46 -5.02 -1.44
N LEU A 35 23.59 -5.09 -2.45
CA LEU A 35 23.94 -4.77 -3.84
C LEU A 35 23.91 -3.25 -4.09
N GLU A 36 23.03 -2.53 -3.39
CA GLU A 36 22.94 -1.06 -3.43
C GLU A 36 24.24 -0.42 -2.93
N GLU A 37 24.84 -0.97 -1.88
CA GLU A 37 26.14 -0.52 -1.33
C GLU A 37 27.36 -0.86 -2.21
N SER A 38 27.22 -1.79 -3.16
CA SER A 38 28.33 -2.23 -4.00
C SER A 38 28.52 -1.37 -5.24
N GLU A 39 29.75 -0.93 -5.50
CA GLU A 39 30.14 -0.21 -6.74
C GLU A 39 30.46 -1.15 -7.91
N ALA A 40 30.44 -2.46 -7.71
CA ALA A 40 30.77 -3.42 -8.76
C ALA A 40 29.67 -3.46 -9.84
N ILE A 41 30.03 -3.26 -11.11
CA ILE A 41 29.10 -3.34 -12.25
C ILE A 41 28.31 -4.66 -12.22
N ALA A 42 29.00 -5.77 -11.93
CA ALA A 42 28.39 -7.09 -11.86
C ALA A 42 27.35 -7.23 -10.73
N ALA A 43 27.48 -6.44 -9.64
CA ALA A 43 26.47 -6.35 -8.59
C ALA A 43 25.28 -5.50 -9.05
N LYS A 44 25.52 -4.37 -9.72
CA LYS A 44 24.47 -3.51 -10.30
C LYS A 44 23.64 -4.24 -11.36
N GLU A 45 24.26 -5.07 -12.20
CA GLU A 45 23.53 -5.91 -13.17
C GLU A 45 22.56 -6.88 -12.49
N VAL A 46 22.96 -7.44 -11.34
CA VAL A 46 22.09 -8.31 -10.53
C VAL A 46 21.01 -7.51 -9.81
N LEU A 47 21.34 -6.32 -9.32
CA LEU A 47 20.40 -5.42 -8.64
C LEU A 47 19.22 -5.05 -9.54
N VAL A 48 19.44 -4.81 -10.84
CA VAL A 48 18.35 -4.62 -11.82
C VAL A 48 17.36 -5.79 -11.78
N ASN A 49 17.85 -7.03 -11.64
CA ASN A 49 16.98 -8.21 -11.60
C ASN A 49 16.25 -8.33 -10.26
N VAL A 50 16.90 -7.97 -9.15
CA VAL A 50 16.26 -7.95 -7.82
C VAL A 50 15.18 -6.88 -7.77
N TYR A 51 15.44 -5.68 -8.29
CA TYR A 51 14.43 -4.63 -8.42
C TYR A 51 13.23 -5.09 -9.25
N ASP A 52 13.47 -5.69 -10.43
CA ASP A 52 12.38 -6.18 -11.28
C ASP A 52 11.55 -7.28 -10.60
N LEU A 53 12.20 -8.20 -9.85
CA LEU A 53 11.55 -9.27 -9.09
C LEU A 53 10.71 -8.73 -7.92
N LEU A 54 11.16 -7.67 -7.25
CA LEU A 54 10.43 -6.97 -6.19
C LEU A 54 9.48 -5.88 -6.71
N ASN A 55 9.23 -5.80 -8.02
CA ASN A 55 8.38 -4.81 -8.68
C ASN A 55 8.82 -3.33 -8.55
N TYR A 56 10.09 -3.05 -8.25
CA TYR A 56 10.67 -1.70 -8.37
C TYR A 56 10.90 -1.35 -9.86
N LYS A 57 9.81 -1.08 -10.61
CA LYS A 57 9.87 -0.94 -12.07
C LYS A 57 10.69 0.27 -12.51
N LYS A 58 10.56 1.40 -11.82
CA LYS A 58 11.34 2.61 -12.10
C LYS A 58 12.82 2.41 -11.80
N ASP A 59 13.15 1.90 -10.61
CA ASP A 59 14.56 1.77 -10.22
C ASP A 59 15.28 0.72 -11.08
N ALA A 60 14.60 -0.37 -11.43
CA ALA A 60 15.13 -1.37 -12.37
C ALA A 60 15.40 -0.74 -13.74
N TYR A 61 14.48 0.07 -14.26
CA TYR A 61 14.62 0.73 -15.56
C TYR A 61 15.72 1.78 -15.57
N ASP A 62 15.75 2.66 -14.56
CA ASP A 62 16.71 3.75 -14.44
C ASP A 62 18.13 3.20 -14.26
N LEU A 63 18.30 2.18 -13.40
CA LEU A 63 19.59 1.52 -13.21
C LEU A 63 20.06 0.82 -14.49
N LEU A 64 19.20 0.06 -15.17
CA LEU A 64 19.55 -0.62 -16.42
C LEU A 64 19.90 0.39 -17.54
N SER A 65 19.19 1.52 -17.59
CA SER A 65 19.47 2.59 -18.55
C SER A 65 20.83 3.24 -18.30
N SER A 66 21.25 3.33 -17.04
CA SER A 66 22.53 3.90 -16.62
C SER A 66 23.71 2.98 -16.89
N ILE A 67 23.59 1.68 -16.56
CA ILE A 67 24.71 0.73 -16.64
C ILE A 67 24.76 -0.07 -17.94
N GLY A 68 23.65 -0.17 -18.67
CA GLY A 68 23.50 -1.04 -19.82
C GLY A 68 24.14 -0.49 -21.10
N ASP A 69 24.74 -1.36 -21.90
CA ASP A 69 25.22 -1.00 -23.24
C ASP A 69 24.04 -0.75 -24.18
N LEU A 70 23.75 0.52 -24.46
CA LEU A 70 22.72 0.96 -25.39
C LEU A 70 23.04 0.64 -26.86
N SER A 71 24.14 -0.04 -27.18
CA SER A 71 24.36 -0.64 -28.49
C SER A 71 23.86 -2.10 -28.54
N ASP A 72 23.73 -2.77 -27.40
CA ASP A 72 23.22 -4.14 -27.30
C ASP A 72 21.70 -4.19 -27.52
N VAL A 73 21.30 -4.93 -28.56
CA VAL A 73 19.90 -5.14 -28.94
C VAL A 73 19.08 -5.79 -27.82
N LYS A 74 19.67 -6.66 -27.00
CA LYS A 74 18.99 -7.31 -25.87
C LYS A 74 18.67 -6.30 -24.77
N ILE A 75 19.62 -5.42 -24.44
CA ILE A 75 19.42 -4.35 -23.46
C ILE A 75 18.35 -3.38 -23.94
N LYS A 76 18.42 -2.94 -25.21
CA LYS A 76 17.36 -2.08 -25.80
C LYS A 76 15.97 -2.71 -25.71
N LYS A 77 15.85 -4.01 -26.04
CA LYS A 77 14.57 -4.72 -25.97
C LYS A 77 14.06 -4.84 -24.54
N ARG A 78 14.94 -5.07 -23.57
CA ARG A 78 14.58 -5.13 -22.15
C ARG A 78 14.09 -3.77 -21.67
N LEU A 79 14.84 -2.70 -21.94
CA LEU A 79 14.44 -1.33 -21.62
C LEU A 79 13.10 -0.96 -22.26
N GLY A 80 12.89 -1.31 -23.53
CA GLY A 80 11.62 -1.06 -24.23
C GLY A 80 10.41 -1.71 -23.56
N LYS A 81 10.57 -2.91 -22.95
CA LYS A 81 9.50 -3.58 -22.19
C LYS A 81 9.26 -2.95 -20.82
N MET A 82 10.33 -2.48 -20.16
CA MET A 82 10.25 -1.91 -18.82
C MET A 82 9.75 -0.46 -18.83
N LYS A 83 9.96 0.26 -19.93
CA LYS A 83 9.69 1.70 -20.05
C LYS A 83 8.26 2.09 -19.69
N GLU A 84 7.27 1.43 -20.29
CA GLU A 84 5.86 1.73 -20.06
C GLU A 84 5.48 1.59 -18.59
N TYR A 85 5.94 0.51 -17.95
CA TYR A 85 5.68 0.29 -16.53
C TYR A 85 6.39 1.32 -15.64
N ALA A 86 7.64 1.66 -15.95
CA ALA A 86 8.43 2.64 -15.20
C ALA A 86 7.86 4.07 -15.30
N GLU A 87 7.30 4.45 -16.45
CA GLU A 87 6.71 5.77 -16.68
C GLU A 87 5.33 5.92 -16.02
N ASN A 88 4.48 4.88 -16.13
CA ASN A 88 3.09 4.94 -15.66
C ASN A 88 2.95 4.61 -14.16
N TRP A 89 3.67 3.59 -13.67
CA TRP A 89 3.44 3.01 -12.34
C TRP A 89 4.62 3.14 -11.38
N ARG A 90 5.76 3.63 -11.88
CA ARG A 90 6.98 3.90 -11.11
C ARG A 90 7.39 2.73 -10.20
N ASN A 91 7.32 2.89 -8.88
CA ASN A 91 7.57 1.85 -7.89
C ASN A 91 6.33 1.63 -6.99
N ASP A 92 5.16 2.09 -7.42
CA ASP A 92 3.97 2.21 -6.57
C ASP A 92 3.43 0.83 -6.14
N PHE A 93 3.80 -0.23 -6.86
CA PHE A 93 3.45 -1.63 -6.58
C PHE A 93 4.68 -2.48 -6.23
N ALA A 94 5.74 -1.86 -5.72
CA ALA A 94 6.86 -2.60 -5.17
C ALA A 94 6.38 -3.46 -3.99
N ILE A 95 6.81 -4.72 -3.94
CA ILE A 95 6.46 -5.65 -2.86
C ILE A 95 7.13 -5.12 -1.60
N SER A 96 6.34 -4.69 -0.62
CA SER A 96 6.86 -4.09 0.60
C SER A 96 7.65 -5.09 1.44
N LYS A 97 8.74 -4.64 2.07
CA LYS A 97 9.46 -5.44 3.06
C LYS A 97 8.50 -5.72 4.24
N PRO A 98 8.35 -6.97 4.68
CA PRO A 98 7.58 -7.29 5.88
C PRO A 98 8.12 -6.48 7.06
N LYS A 99 7.23 -5.74 7.74
CA LYS A 99 7.61 -4.84 8.83
C LYS A 99 7.83 -5.61 10.12
N THR A 100 8.92 -5.29 10.82
CA THR A 100 9.13 -5.75 12.21
C THR A 100 8.33 -4.88 13.19
N GLU A 101 8.21 -5.33 14.45
CA GLU A 101 7.61 -4.50 15.51
C GLU A 101 8.34 -3.16 15.70
N GLU A 102 9.67 -3.15 15.50
CA GLU A 102 10.47 -1.93 15.57
C GLU A 102 10.15 -0.98 14.41
N ASP A 103 9.96 -1.51 13.20
CA ASP A 103 9.58 -0.69 12.04
C ASP A 103 8.20 -0.06 12.23
N ILE A 104 7.24 -0.83 12.74
CA ILE A 104 5.89 -0.34 13.07
C ILE A 104 5.96 0.76 14.13
N GLN A 105 6.83 0.60 15.14
CA GLN A 105 6.99 1.62 16.19
C GLN A 105 7.63 2.90 15.64
N LYS A 106 8.66 2.79 14.81
CA LYS A 106 9.29 3.94 14.14
C LYS A 106 8.31 4.68 13.23
N GLU A 107 7.47 3.96 12.49
CA GLU A 107 6.42 4.57 11.66
C GLU A 107 5.43 5.37 12.51
N LYS A 108 4.97 4.83 13.64
CA LYS A 108 4.10 5.56 14.58
C LYS A 108 4.76 6.81 15.15
N GLU A 109 6.04 6.72 15.51
CA GLU A 109 6.82 7.87 16.01
C GLU A 109 6.97 8.94 14.94
N MET A 110 7.29 8.56 13.70
CA MET A 110 7.36 9.47 12.55
C MET A 110 6.03 10.19 12.29
N LEU A 111 4.91 9.46 12.28
CA LEU A 111 3.58 10.07 12.10
C LEU A 111 3.27 11.08 13.22
N ALA A 112 3.64 10.77 14.46
CA ALA A 112 3.46 11.66 15.60
C ALA A 112 4.36 12.91 15.50
N GLU A 113 5.61 12.78 15.06
CA GLU A 113 6.52 13.90 14.80
C GLU A 113 6.01 14.83 13.70
N LEU A 114 5.37 14.26 12.68
CA LEU A 114 4.67 14.99 11.61
C LEU A 114 3.36 15.63 12.07
N GLY A 115 2.93 15.41 13.32
CA GLY A 115 1.69 15.95 13.88
C GLY A 115 0.43 15.31 13.31
N ILE A 116 0.53 14.13 12.71
CA ILE A 116 -0.62 13.37 12.22
C ILE A 116 -1.32 12.71 13.41
N PRO A 117 -2.62 12.97 13.63
CA PRO A 117 -3.40 12.30 14.67
C PRO A 117 -3.45 10.79 14.44
N THR A 118 -3.57 10.02 15.52
CA THR A 118 -3.84 8.58 15.41
C THR A 118 -5.28 8.35 14.97
N PHE A 119 -5.45 7.66 13.84
CA PHE A 119 -6.75 7.23 13.34
C PHE A 119 -6.91 5.73 13.60
N LYS A 120 -7.90 5.36 14.39
CA LYS A 120 -8.11 3.97 14.82
C LYS A 120 -8.33 3.03 13.62
N TYR A 121 -9.15 3.46 12.66
CA TYR A 121 -9.54 2.64 11.52
C TYR A 121 -8.65 2.84 10.30
N HIS A 122 -7.79 3.86 10.27
CA HIS A 122 -6.85 4.08 9.16
C HIS A 122 -5.48 4.50 9.73
N PRO A 123 -4.74 3.58 10.37
CA PRO A 123 -3.59 3.91 11.21
C PRO A 123 -2.41 4.55 10.45
N ASN A 124 -2.26 4.25 9.16
CA ASN A 124 -1.12 4.69 8.35
C ASN A 124 -1.55 5.45 7.08
N PRO A 125 -2.26 6.58 7.22
CA PRO A 125 -2.88 7.29 6.09
C PRO A 125 -1.85 7.89 5.12
N LEU A 126 -0.62 8.09 5.56
CA LEU A 126 0.47 8.56 4.68
C LEU A 126 0.97 7.43 3.76
N ASN A 127 1.17 6.22 4.30
CA ASN A 127 1.68 5.09 3.53
C ASN A 127 0.63 4.52 2.55
N THR A 128 -0.65 4.66 2.88
CA THR A 128 -1.75 4.24 2.01
C THR A 128 -2.06 5.27 0.91
N GLY A 129 -1.45 6.46 0.98
CA GLY A 129 -1.68 7.57 0.05
C GLY A 129 -2.94 8.38 0.32
N ALA A 130 -3.60 8.21 1.47
CA ALA A 130 -4.73 9.06 1.85
C ALA A 130 -4.27 10.49 2.20
N PHE A 131 -3.05 10.64 2.70
CA PHE A 131 -2.40 11.92 2.91
C PHE A 131 -1.19 12.10 1.99
N GLU A 132 -1.01 13.34 1.55
CA GLU A 132 0.17 13.79 0.82
C GLU A 132 0.93 14.88 1.60
N ILE A 133 2.21 15.05 1.25
CA ILE A 133 3.08 16.09 1.83
C ILE A 133 3.34 17.16 0.77
N SER A 134 3.03 18.41 1.11
CA SER A 134 3.38 19.60 0.33
C SER A 134 4.60 20.30 0.94
N GLU A 135 5.66 20.49 0.15
CA GLU A 135 6.84 21.26 0.57
C GLU A 135 6.49 22.73 0.83
N GLU A 136 5.65 23.33 -0.02
CA GLU A 136 5.26 24.74 0.09
C GLU A 136 4.17 24.97 1.14
N GLY A 137 3.40 23.93 1.45
CA GLY A 137 2.23 23.99 2.32
C GLY A 137 0.98 24.49 1.58
N VAL A 138 -0.17 23.97 2.00
CA VAL A 138 -1.49 24.31 1.44
C VAL A 138 -2.40 24.86 2.53
N VAL A 139 -3.45 25.60 2.16
CA VAL A 139 -4.42 26.15 3.12
C VAL A 139 -5.56 25.15 3.29
N CYS A 140 -5.83 24.73 4.52
CA CYS A 140 -6.96 23.85 4.83
C CYS A 140 -8.29 24.62 4.73
N ASP A 141 -9.21 24.15 3.91
CA ASP A 141 -10.52 24.79 3.68
C ASP A 141 -11.42 24.74 4.91
N CYS A 142 -11.21 23.77 5.79
CA CYS A 142 -11.97 23.70 7.05
C CYS A 142 -11.56 24.82 8.01
N CYS A 143 -10.27 24.91 8.38
CA CYS A 143 -9.79 25.79 9.45
C CYS A 143 -9.03 27.05 9.01
N GLY A 144 -8.72 27.19 7.71
CA GLY A 144 -7.98 28.31 7.13
C GLY A 144 -6.49 28.36 7.51
N LYS A 145 -5.95 27.31 8.14
CA LYS A 145 -4.53 27.23 8.52
C LYS A 145 -3.71 26.60 7.41
N VAL A 146 -2.46 27.04 7.28
CA VAL A 146 -1.47 26.36 6.41
C VAL A 146 -1.09 25.02 7.04
N THR A 147 -1.06 23.98 6.22
CA THR A 147 -0.63 22.63 6.57
C THR A 147 0.31 22.10 5.49
N HIS A 148 1.33 21.35 5.89
CA HIS A 148 2.21 20.64 4.94
C HIS A 148 1.71 19.22 4.66
N ILE A 149 0.68 18.76 5.37
CA ILE A 149 0.07 17.45 5.20
C ILE A 149 -1.41 17.65 4.95
N TYR A 150 -1.92 17.11 3.86
CA TYR A 150 -3.30 17.28 3.45
C TYR A 150 -3.89 15.97 2.94
N TYR A 151 -5.22 15.91 2.95
CA TYR A 151 -6.00 14.78 2.48
C TYR A 151 -6.30 14.85 1.00
N GLU A 152 -6.13 13.71 0.32
CA GLU A 152 -6.39 13.53 -1.11
C GLU A 152 -7.40 12.39 -1.40
N GLY A 153 -7.96 11.78 -0.34
CA GLY A 153 -8.95 10.71 -0.48
C GLY A 153 -10.39 11.21 -0.68
N PRO A 154 -11.38 10.30 -0.69
CA PRO A 154 -12.77 10.66 -0.90
C PRO A 154 -13.34 11.46 0.28
N PHE A 155 -14.01 12.55 -0.06
CA PHE A 155 -14.85 13.29 0.88
C PHE A 155 -16.12 13.73 0.17
N TYR A 156 -17.24 13.09 0.51
CA TYR A 156 -18.52 13.40 -0.09
C TYR A 156 -19.13 14.63 0.59
N ALA A 157 -19.22 15.74 -0.14
CA ALA A 157 -19.83 16.98 0.32
C ALA A 157 -20.47 17.71 -0.88
N VAL A 158 -21.34 18.68 -0.58
CA VAL A 158 -21.93 19.57 -1.60
C VAL A 158 -20.93 20.63 -2.07
N ASP A 159 -20.11 21.12 -1.13
CA ASP A 159 -19.05 22.07 -1.43
C ASP A 159 -17.90 21.39 -2.20
N ASP A 160 -17.18 22.18 -2.98
CA ASP A 160 -15.93 21.77 -3.61
C ASP A 160 -14.79 22.07 -2.63
N ILE A 161 -14.09 21.03 -2.17
CA ILE A 161 -13.05 21.13 -1.14
C ILE A 161 -11.72 20.68 -1.75
N ASP A 162 -10.73 21.57 -1.73
CA ASP A 162 -9.41 21.29 -2.27
C ASP A 162 -8.55 20.55 -1.23
N TYR A 163 -8.49 21.08 0.01
CA TYR A 163 -7.55 20.59 1.01
C TYR A 163 -8.13 20.51 2.42
N LEU A 164 -7.99 19.34 3.05
CA LEU A 164 -8.30 19.12 4.46
C LEU A 164 -7.05 18.71 5.24
N CYS A 165 -6.82 19.34 6.40
CA CYS A 165 -5.71 18.96 7.28
C CYS A 165 -6.11 17.80 8.21
N PRO A 166 -5.15 16.94 8.63
CA PRO A 166 -5.42 15.79 9.49
C PRO A 166 -6.16 16.14 10.80
N ALA A 167 -5.87 17.29 11.40
CA ALA A 167 -6.51 17.72 12.65
C ALA A 167 -8.02 18.03 12.47
N CYS A 168 -8.43 18.54 11.31
CA CYS A 168 -9.84 18.82 11.02
C CYS A 168 -10.63 17.53 10.78
N ILE A 169 -10.00 16.52 10.19
CA ILE A 169 -10.57 15.18 10.03
C ILE A 169 -10.73 14.52 11.41
N ALA A 170 -9.63 14.40 12.18
CA ALA A 170 -9.64 13.72 13.47
C ALA A 170 -10.62 14.32 14.49
N SER A 171 -10.85 15.64 14.43
CA SER A 171 -11.80 16.32 15.31
C SER A 171 -13.25 16.29 14.83
N GLY A 172 -13.53 15.85 13.61
CA GLY A 172 -14.85 15.87 12.99
C GLY A 172 -15.29 17.24 12.46
N LYS A 173 -14.45 18.27 12.60
CA LYS A 173 -14.76 19.65 12.18
C LYS A 173 -14.94 19.80 10.68
N ALA A 174 -14.22 19.01 9.88
CA ALA A 174 -14.40 19.01 8.44
C ALA A 174 -15.83 18.55 8.08
N SER A 175 -16.21 17.38 8.57
CA SER A 175 -17.54 16.79 8.41
C SER A 175 -18.65 17.70 8.93
N GLU A 176 -18.50 18.28 10.13
CA GLU A 176 -19.48 19.21 10.70
C GLU A 176 -19.64 20.50 9.87
N LYS A 177 -18.54 21.02 9.33
CA LYS A 177 -18.57 22.27 8.55
C LYS A 177 -19.21 22.10 7.18
N PHE A 178 -18.94 20.98 6.52
CA PHE A 178 -19.32 20.73 5.13
C PHE A 178 -20.50 19.76 4.98
N ASP A 179 -21.08 19.29 6.09
CA ASP A 179 -22.12 18.25 6.11
C ASP A 179 -21.72 17.05 5.24
N GLY A 180 -20.47 16.62 5.39
CA GLY A 180 -19.82 15.65 4.52
C GLY A 180 -19.24 14.45 5.25
N SER A 181 -18.94 13.40 4.50
CA SER A 181 -18.44 12.12 5.02
C SER A 181 -17.22 11.61 4.24
N PHE A 182 -16.32 10.94 4.96
CA PHE A 182 -15.12 10.30 4.39
C PHE A 182 -15.35 8.84 3.98
N GLN A 183 -16.42 8.23 4.47
CA GLN A 183 -16.86 6.87 4.15
C GLN A 183 -18.38 6.85 4.04
N ASP A 184 -18.92 6.09 3.10
CA ASP A 184 -20.36 5.86 2.97
C ASP A 184 -20.86 4.92 4.08
N ASP A 185 -21.90 5.33 4.80
CA ASP A 185 -22.49 4.60 5.93
C ASP A 185 -23.27 3.35 5.49
N TYR A 186 -23.64 3.28 4.21
CA TYR A 186 -24.24 2.08 3.59
C TYR A 186 -23.20 1.09 3.05
N SER A 187 -21.95 1.51 2.92
CA SER A 187 -20.86 0.71 2.35
C SER A 187 -19.92 0.23 3.44
N VAL A 188 -20.48 -0.44 4.46
CA VAL A 188 -19.75 -1.04 5.57
C VAL A 188 -20.36 -2.39 5.96
N ASP A 189 -19.60 -3.24 6.65
CA ASP A 189 -20.13 -4.49 7.22
C ASP A 189 -21.17 -4.21 8.32
N ASP A 190 -22.31 -4.91 8.28
CA ASP A 190 -23.42 -4.81 9.26
C ASP A 190 -23.07 -5.29 10.70
N GLY A 191 -21.81 -5.69 10.93
CA GLY A 191 -21.34 -6.30 12.17
C GLY A 191 -21.19 -5.32 13.35
N VAL A 192 -21.27 -4.01 13.12
CA VAL A 192 -21.04 -2.97 14.13
C VAL A 192 -22.36 -2.28 14.49
N LYS A 193 -22.81 -2.44 15.73
CA LYS A 193 -24.07 -1.86 16.23
C LYS A 193 -23.91 -0.54 16.99
N ASP A 194 -22.66 -0.13 17.22
CA ASP A 194 -22.34 1.05 18.00
C ASP A 194 -22.29 2.28 17.09
N ALA A 195 -23.25 3.19 17.28
CA ALA A 195 -23.38 4.39 16.47
C ALA A 195 -22.17 5.34 16.61
N GLU A 196 -21.49 5.34 17.76
CA GLU A 196 -20.31 6.19 17.97
C GLU A 196 -19.11 5.69 17.15
N LYS A 197 -19.00 4.37 16.95
CA LYS A 197 -17.95 3.77 16.10
C LYS A 197 -18.20 4.07 14.63
N LEU A 198 -19.46 4.02 14.22
CA LEU A 198 -19.87 4.37 12.86
C LEU A 198 -19.61 5.85 12.59
N ASP A 199 -19.96 6.74 13.53
CA ASP A 199 -19.63 8.16 13.45
C ASP A 199 -18.11 8.41 13.37
N GLU A 200 -17.31 7.74 14.21
CA GLU A 200 -15.85 7.85 14.16
C GLU A 200 -15.28 7.43 12.80
N LEU A 201 -15.83 6.37 12.21
CA LEU A 201 -15.44 5.91 10.88
C LEU A 201 -15.79 6.95 9.80
N ILE A 202 -17.07 7.34 9.72
CA ILE A 202 -17.59 8.18 8.63
C ILE A 202 -17.05 9.61 8.70
N HIS A 203 -16.98 10.19 9.90
CA HIS A 203 -16.75 11.63 10.06
C HIS A 203 -15.35 11.98 10.59
N ARG A 204 -14.62 11.01 11.16
CA ARG A 204 -13.34 11.27 11.85
C ARG A 204 -12.19 10.39 11.39
N THR A 205 -12.40 9.50 10.42
CA THR A 205 -11.38 8.65 9.82
C THR A 205 -11.18 9.03 8.35
N PRO A 206 -9.94 9.23 7.88
CA PRO A 206 -9.67 9.37 6.46
C PRO A 206 -10.17 8.13 5.70
N GLY A 207 -10.94 8.34 4.64
CA GLY A 207 -11.31 7.27 3.71
C GLY A 207 -10.09 6.71 2.95
N TYR A 208 -10.31 5.68 2.16
CA TYR A 208 -9.35 5.20 1.17
C TYR A 208 -9.94 5.33 -0.23
N CYS A 209 -9.17 5.16 -1.30
CA CYS A 209 -9.70 5.19 -2.67
C CYS A 209 -9.87 3.78 -3.23
N GLY A 210 -11.11 3.42 -3.54
CA GLY A 210 -11.50 2.21 -4.26
C GLY A 210 -11.37 2.36 -5.79
N TRP A 211 -11.44 1.26 -6.55
CA TRP A 211 -11.81 1.36 -7.97
C TRP A 211 -13.31 1.61 -8.11
N GLN A 212 -14.10 0.98 -7.24
CA GLN A 212 -15.52 1.22 -7.05
C GLN A 212 -15.79 1.87 -5.69
N GLN A 213 -17.06 1.90 -5.29
CA GLN A 213 -17.47 2.36 -3.96
C GLN A 213 -16.69 1.60 -2.87
N GLU A 214 -16.03 2.35 -1.99
CA GLU A 214 -15.26 1.81 -0.89
C GLU A 214 -16.16 1.08 0.10
N TYR A 215 -15.71 -0.09 0.56
CA TYR A 215 -16.44 -0.93 1.50
C TYR A 215 -15.58 -1.24 2.73
N TRP A 216 -16.05 -0.81 3.91
CA TRP A 216 -15.30 -0.99 5.14
C TRP A 216 -15.61 -2.31 5.85
N ARG A 217 -14.59 -3.14 6.06
CA ARG A 217 -14.74 -4.43 6.73
C ARG A 217 -14.87 -4.30 8.26
N ALA A 218 -15.60 -5.21 8.88
CA ALA A 218 -15.76 -5.31 10.32
C ALA A 218 -15.54 -6.74 10.83
N HIS A 219 -15.05 -6.87 12.06
CA HIS A 219 -14.85 -8.14 12.72
C HIS A 219 -14.85 -7.98 14.24
N CYS A 220 -15.24 -9.02 14.97
CA CYS A 220 -15.38 -8.97 16.44
C CYS A 220 -16.27 -7.81 16.96
N GLY A 221 -17.23 -7.31 16.17
CA GLY A 221 -18.12 -6.22 16.58
C GLY A 221 -17.49 -4.82 16.56
N ASP A 222 -16.42 -4.63 15.79
CA ASP A 222 -15.78 -3.34 15.52
C ASP A 222 -15.32 -3.27 14.06
N PHE A 223 -15.12 -2.06 13.53
CA PHE A 223 -14.53 -1.87 12.21
C PHE A 223 -13.04 -2.22 12.25
N CYS A 224 -12.55 -2.74 11.14
CA CYS A 224 -11.15 -3.12 11.01
C CYS A 224 -10.29 -1.90 10.61
N ALA A 225 -8.99 -1.98 10.92
CA ALA A 225 -8.02 -1.00 10.44
C ALA A 225 -7.69 -1.28 8.97
N TYR A 226 -7.86 -0.29 8.10
CA TYR A 226 -7.41 -0.34 6.71
C TYR A 226 -5.89 -0.19 6.63
N LEU A 227 -5.24 -1.10 5.90
CA LEU A 227 -3.79 -1.20 5.80
C LEU A 227 -3.24 -0.86 4.41
N GLY A 228 -4.09 -0.76 3.38
CA GLY A 228 -3.68 -0.40 2.03
C GLY A 228 -4.17 -1.34 0.94
N ARG A 229 -3.76 -1.02 -0.29
CA ARG A 229 -3.95 -1.84 -1.49
C ARG A 229 -2.96 -3.00 -1.52
N VAL A 230 -3.44 -4.20 -1.81
CA VAL A 230 -2.63 -5.43 -1.87
C VAL A 230 -2.99 -6.27 -3.10
N GLY A 231 -1.99 -6.97 -3.63
CA GLY A 231 -2.14 -8.10 -4.54
C GLY A 231 -1.87 -9.42 -3.84
N ALA A 232 -1.88 -10.52 -4.60
CA ALA A 232 -1.59 -11.84 -4.06
C ALA A 232 -0.15 -11.92 -3.51
N MET A 233 0.79 -11.23 -4.15
CA MET A 233 2.19 -11.20 -3.72
C MET A 233 2.35 -10.51 -2.37
N GLU A 234 1.64 -9.40 -2.12
CA GLU A 234 1.68 -8.70 -0.83
C GLU A 234 1.00 -9.53 0.27
N LEU A 235 -0.10 -10.21 -0.04
CA LEU A 235 -0.77 -11.12 0.90
C LEU A 235 0.13 -12.30 1.30
N GLN A 236 0.90 -12.84 0.35
CA GLN A 236 1.91 -13.88 0.62
C GLN A 236 3.09 -13.33 1.42
N ALA A 237 3.59 -12.13 1.07
CA ALA A 237 4.69 -11.48 1.77
C ALA A 237 4.37 -11.17 3.24
N LEU A 238 3.09 -10.98 3.56
CA LEU A 238 2.57 -10.78 4.91
C LEU A 238 2.20 -12.08 5.62
N ASP A 239 2.27 -13.23 4.94
CA ASP A 239 1.82 -14.55 5.41
C ASP A 239 0.33 -14.57 5.84
N VAL A 240 -0.52 -13.77 5.17
CA VAL A 240 -1.96 -13.65 5.49
C VAL A 240 -2.88 -14.24 4.43
N MET A 241 -2.35 -14.77 3.32
CA MET A 241 -3.18 -15.31 2.22
C MET A 241 -4.20 -16.36 2.72
N ASP A 242 -3.75 -17.39 3.43
CA ASP A 242 -4.65 -18.44 3.89
C ASP A 242 -5.70 -17.90 4.87
N GLU A 243 -5.35 -16.91 5.68
CA GLU A 243 -6.26 -16.26 6.64
C GLU A 243 -7.38 -15.48 5.94
N VAL A 244 -7.05 -14.76 4.86
CA VAL A 244 -8.04 -13.98 4.10
C VAL A 244 -8.95 -14.87 3.25
N LEU A 245 -8.44 -16.00 2.75
CA LEU A 245 -9.22 -16.99 1.99
C LEU A 245 -10.13 -17.84 2.88
N ASP A 246 -9.89 -17.90 4.18
CA ASP A 246 -10.78 -18.54 5.16
C ASP A 246 -12.03 -17.67 5.47
N ASP A 247 -12.10 -16.44 4.96
CA ASP A 247 -13.31 -15.60 5.10
C ASP A 247 -14.51 -16.28 4.39
N PRO A 248 -15.62 -16.57 5.13
CA PRO A 248 -16.82 -17.18 4.55
C PRO A 248 -17.56 -16.28 3.55
N MET A 249 -17.16 -15.01 3.44
CA MET A 249 -17.68 -14.08 2.46
C MET A 249 -17.38 -14.49 1.01
N TRP A 250 -16.27 -15.20 0.79
CA TRP A 250 -15.81 -15.56 -0.54
C TRP A 250 -16.19 -16.98 -0.91
N ASP A 251 -16.70 -17.15 -2.13
CA ASP A 251 -16.84 -18.46 -2.76
C ASP A 251 -15.51 -18.94 -3.38
N ASP A 252 -15.48 -20.18 -3.89
CA ASP A 252 -14.26 -20.78 -4.44
C ASP A 252 -13.72 -20.03 -5.67
N GLU A 253 -14.60 -19.43 -6.49
CA GLU A 253 -14.20 -18.67 -7.68
C GLU A 253 -13.55 -17.35 -7.26
N GLN A 254 -14.16 -16.65 -6.31
CA GLN A 254 -13.64 -15.41 -5.74
C GLN A 254 -12.30 -15.62 -5.02
N LYS A 255 -12.13 -16.76 -4.34
CA LYS A 255 -10.85 -17.14 -3.73
C LYS A 255 -9.75 -17.31 -4.78
N GLU A 256 -10.05 -17.99 -5.89
CA GLU A 256 -9.10 -18.10 -7.01
C GLU A 256 -8.78 -16.72 -7.61
N MET A 257 -9.75 -15.82 -7.70
CA MET A 257 -9.51 -14.44 -8.14
C MET A 257 -8.54 -13.69 -7.20
N ILE A 258 -8.73 -13.79 -5.88
CA ILE A 258 -7.84 -13.19 -4.88
C ILE A 258 -6.44 -13.80 -4.95
N GLU A 259 -6.31 -15.11 -5.12
CA GLU A 259 -5.00 -15.77 -5.26
C GLU A 259 -4.20 -15.33 -6.49
N ASN A 260 -4.88 -14.81 -7.51
CA ASN A 260 -4.28 -14.35 -8.77
C ASN A 260 -4.29 -12.83 -8.93
N THR A 261 -4.74 -12.07 -7.92
CA THR A 261 -4.77 -10.60 -7.99
C THR A 261 -3.37 -10.00 -8.05
N VAL A 262 -3.24 -8.94 -8.84
CA VAL A 262 -2.02 -8.14 -8.97
C VAL A 262 -2.34 -6.75 -8.43
N ASN A 263 -1.51 -6.24 -7.53
CA ASN A 263 -1.69 -4.90 -6.99
C ASN A 263 -1.63 -3.86 -8.12
N GLY A 264 -2.63 -2.99 -8.22
CA GLY A 264 -2.80 -2.06 -9.34
C GLY A 264 -3.39 -2.68 -10.61
N GLY A 265 -3.83 -3.93 -10.57
CA GLY A 265 -4.50 -4.61 -11.67
C GLY A 265 -6.00 -4.34 -11.74
N HIS A 266 -6.65 -4.99 -12.71
CA HIS A 266 -8.10 -4.91 -12.95
C HIS A 266 -8.96 -5.38 -11.78
N LEU A 267 -8.44 -6.30 -10.96
CA LEU A 267 -9.03 -6.73 -9.70
C LEU A 267 -8.09 -6.26 -8.60
N GLN A 268 -8.59 -5.45 -7.66
CA GLN A 268 -7.80 -4.91 -6.56
C GLN A 268 -8.34 -5.41 -5.23
N CYS A 269 -7.43 -5.79 -4.33
CA CYS A 269 -7.77 -6.09 -2.94
C CYS A 269 -7.34 -4.96 -2.01
N TYR A 270 -8.13 -4.76 -0.95
CA TYR A 270 -7.94 -3.77 0.11
C TYR A 270 -7.82 -4.52 1.43
N LEU A 271 -6.66 -4.42 2.08
CA LEU A 271 -6.36 -5.18 3.28
C LEU A 271 -6.88 -4.47 4.53
N PHE A 272 -7.51 -5.24 5.41
CA PHE A 272 -8.00 -4.80 6.70
C PHE A 272 -7.51 -5.72 7.81
N GLN A 273 -7.32 -5.19 9.02
CA GLN A 273 -6.94 -5.95 10.20
C GLN A 273 -7.90 -5.71 11.38
N CYS A 274 -8.39 -6.79 11.97
CA CYS A 274 -9.22 -6.73 13.17
C CYS A 274 -8.45 -6.17 14.36
N LEU A 275 -8.98 -5.12 14.98
CA LEU A 275 -8.37 -4.44 16.13
C LEU A 275 -8.36 -5.28 17.43
N HIS A 276 -9.13 -6.37 17.47
CA HIS A 276 -9.29 -7.20 18.66
C HIS A 276 -8.49 -8.49 18.62
N CYS A 277 -8.48 -9.18 17.48
CA CYS A 277 -7.85 -10.50 17.35
C CYS A 277 -6.70 -10.52 16.32
N GLY A 278 -6.45 -9.42 15.61
CA GLY A 278 -5.40 -9.32 14.60
C GLY A 278 -5.69 -10.04 13.28
N LYS A 279 -6.85 -10.70 13.13
CA LYS A 279 -7.24 -11.39 11.88
C LYS A 279 -7.31 -10.40 10.72
N HIS A 280 -6.72 -10.78 9.59
CA HIS A 280 -6.80 -10.02 8.35
C HIS A 280 -8.01 -10.41 7.51
N LEU A 281 -8.55 -9.41 6.81
CA LEU A 281 -9.67 -9.53 5.90
C LEU A 281 -9.33 -8.71 4.66
N VAL A 282 -9.95 -9.03 3.53
CA VAL A 282 -9.84 -8.22 2.32
C VAL A 282 -11.22 -7.77 1.87
N TRP A 283 -11.30 -6.62 1.22
CA TRP A 283 -12.39 -6.33 0.28
C TRP A 283 -11.79 -6.32 -1.13
N MET A 284 -12.55 -6.76 -2.13
CA MET A 284 -12.10 -6.71 -3.52
C MET A 284 -13.12 -6.04 -4.42
N ASP A 285 -12.63 -5.27 -5.39
CA ASP A 285 -13.43 -4.68 -6.46
C ASP A 285 -12.68 -4.74 -7.81
N CYS A 286 -13.36 -4.34 -8.88
CA CYS A 286 -12.82 -4.33 -10.24
C CYS A 286 -13.01 -2.97 -10.93
N ASP A 287 -12.10 -2.62 -11.84
CA ASP A 287 -12.15 -1.40 -12.67
C ASP A 287 -13.21 -1.39 -13.79
#